data_AF-A0A391PCF4-F1
#
_entry.id   AF-A0A391PCF4-F1
#
_cell.length_a   1.000
_cell.length_b   1.000
_cell.length_c   1.000
_cell.angle_alpha   90.00
_cell.angle_beta   90.00
_cell.angle_gamma   90.00
#
_symmetry.space_group_name_H-M   'P 1'
#
loop_
_entity.id
_entity.type
_entity.pdbx_description
1 polymer ?
#
loop_
_entity_poly.entity_id
_entity_poly.type
_entity_poly.pdbx_seq_one_letter_code
_entity_poly.pdbx_strand_id
1 'polypeptide(L)'
;MGGISVLVLLGFLSGLYMLFIAVFFVAVLYLIINYVFEALAVLGMRESRGDRAPALAWIPIYNKYLLGEIAGKKVLGVFSGIFTLVMIGTGAYCYRTLTMDRLIFGTFLVSAILGFILDLVIAYRLYKNVVPKWKDVLLLLSILSGGLLRPVILFGLRKKGTETDKKMG
;
A
#
# COMPACT_ATOMS: atom_id res chain seq x y z
N MET A 1 -38.92 -31.21 11.16
CA MET A 1 -38.86 -29.72 11.11
C MET A 1 -37.42 -29.16 11.05
N GLY A 2 -36.37 -29.96 10.81
CA GLY A 2 -34.98 -29.46 10.71
C GLY A 2 -34.54 -29.02 9.31
N GLY A 3 -35.11 -29.57 8.24
CA GLY A 3 -34.65 -29.35 6.86
C GLY A 3 -34.72 -27.89 6.38
N ILE A 4 -35.81 -27.17 6.72
CA ILE A 4 -35.96 -25.75 6.36
C ILE A 4 -34.95 -24.88 7.13
N SER A 5 -34.69 -25.19 8.40
CA SER A 5 -33.68 -24.49 9.20
C SER A 5 -32.26 -24.66 8.63
N VAL A 6 -31.92 -25.87 8.15
CA VAL A 6 -30.64 -26.15 7.49
C VAL A 6 -30.51 -25.39 6.16
N LEU A 7 -31.57 -25.33 5.35
CA LEU A 7 -31.56 -24.58 4.09
C LEU A 7 -31.40 -23.06 4.31
N VAL A 8 -32.07 -22.50 5.32
CA VAL A 8 -31.93 -21.09 5.69
C VAL A 8 -30.51 -20.80 6.20
N LEU A 9 -29.94 -21.68 7.02
CA LEU A 9 -28.57 -21.53 7.51
C LEU A 9 -27.53 -21.60 6.38
N LEU A 10 -27.68 -22.56 5.45
CA LEU A 10 -26.81 -22.70 4.28
C LEU A 10 -26.90 -21.49 3.34
N GLY A 11 -28.12 -20.99 3.11
CA GLY A 11 -28.35 -19.78 2.31
C GLY A 11 -27.72 -18.54 2.95
N PHE A 12 -27.88 -18.36 4.27
CA PHE A 12 -27.26 -17.27 5.02
C PHE A 12 -25.73 -17.35 4.99
N LEU A 13 -25.16 -18.55 5.19
CA LEU A 13 -23.73 -18.77 5.17
C LEU A 13 -23.12 -18.54 3.78
N SER A 14 -23.81 -18.99 2.72
CA SER A 14 -23.44 -18.72 1.33
C SER A 14 -23.47 -17.23 0.99
N GLY A 15 -24.49 -16.50 1.46
CA GLY A 15 -24.59 -15.05 1.30
C GLY A 15 -23.44 -14.31 1.98
N LEU A 16 -23.11 -14.68 3.23
CA LEU A 16 -21.95 -14.12 3.94
C LEU A 16 -20.63 -14.42 3.22
N TYR A 17 -20.49 -15.63 2.68
CA TYR A 17 -19.30 -16.01 1.93
C TYR A 17 -19.13 -15.21 0.63
N MET A 18 -20.20 -14.98 -0.13
CA MET A 18 -20.15 -14.12 -1.32
C MET A 18 -19.84 -12.66 -0.97
N LEU A 19 -20.41 -12.14 0.13
CA LEU A 19 -20.09 -10.81 0.63
C LEU A 19 -18.60 -10.70 0.99
N PHE A 20 -18.05 -11.71 1.66
CA PHE A 20 -16.62 -11.77 1.99
C PHE A 20 -15.73 -11.74 0.74
N ILE A 21 -16.07 -12.53 -0.30
CA ILE A 21 -15.34 -12.51 -1.57
C ILE A 21 -15.43 -11.13 -2.23
N ALA A 22 -16.60 -10.50 -2.25
CA ALA A 22 -16.78 -9.18 -2.83
C ALA A 22 -15.92 -8.12 -2.11
N VAL A 23 -15.92 -8.12 -0.78
CA VAL A 23 -15.08 -7.21 0.02
C VAL A 23 -13.60 -7.46 -0.23
N PHE A 24 -13.19 -8.73 -0.33
CA PHE A 24 -11.80 -9.08 -0.65
C PHE A 24 -11.39 -8.56 -2.04
N PHE A 25 -12.24 -8.72 -3.05
CA PHE A 25 -11.98 -8.23 -4.39
C PHE A 25 -11.85 -6.70 -4.44
N VAL A 26 -12.74 -5.98 -3.76
CA VAL A 26 -12.64 -4.52 -3.60
C VAL A 26 -11.35 -4.11 -2.90
N ALA A 27 -10.93 -4.84 -1.86
CA ALA A 27 -9.67 -4.59 -1.16
C ALA A 27 -8.44 -4.81 -2.06
N VAL A 28 -8.45 -5.84 -2.91
CA VAL A 28 -7.36 -6.07 -3.88
C VAL A 28 -7.30 -4.96 -4.92
N LEU A 29 -8.43 -4.57 -5.51
CA LEU A 29 -8.49 -3.43 -6.44
C LEU A 29 -7.98 -2.15 -5.80
N TYR A 30 -8.34 -1.90 -4.54
CA TYR A 30 -7.86 -0.78 -3.75
C TYR A 30 -6.33 -0.78 -3.59
N LEU A 31 -5.72 -1.95 -3.31
CA LEU A 31 -4.26 -2.07 -3.22
C LEU A 31 -3.57 -1.77 -4.57
N ILE A 32 -4.16 -2.24 -5.68
CA ILE A 32 -3.62 -1.99 -7.04
C ILE A 32 -3.63 -0.50 -7.35
N ILE A 33 -4.75 0.19 -7.13
CA ILE A 33 -4.87 1.63 -7.40
C ILE A 33 -3.83 2.42 -6.58
N ASN A 34 -3.72 2.12 -5.28
CA ASN A 34 -2.74 2.79 -4.41
C ASN A 34 -1.30 2.60 -4.89
N TYR A 35 -0.95 1.38 -5.29
CA TYR A 35 0.36 1.08 -5.83
C TYR A 35 0.64 1.85 -7.14
N VAL A 36 -0.33 1.95 -8.06
CA VAL A 36 -0.17 2.71 -9.31
C VAL A 36 0.12 4.18 -9.02
N PHE A 37 -0.66 4.82 -8.16
CA PHE A 37 -0.41 6.22 -7.78
C PHE A 37 0.95 6.39 -7.08
N GLU A 38 1.35 5.44 -6.24
CA GLU A 38 2.63 5.48 -5.54
C GLU A 38 3.80 5.35 -6.52
N ALA A 39 3.71 4.42 -7.48
CA ALA A 39 4.70 4.26 -8.55
C ALA A 39 4.83 5.52 -9.42
N LEU A 40 3.70 6.13 -9.80
CA LEU A 40 3.69 7.39 -10.55
C LEU A 40 4.29 8.56 -9.75
N ALA A 41 4.07 8.60 -8.44
CA ALA A 41 4.66 9.62 -7.57
C ALA A 41 6.19 9.49 -7.52
N VAL A 42 6.71 8.27 -7.32
CA VAL A 42 8.15 7.99 -7.28
C VAL A 42 8.79 8.23 -8.65
N LEU A 43 8.14 7.80 -9.74
CA LEU A 43 8.59 8.06 -11.10
C LEU A 43 8.77 9.56 -11.34
N GLY A 44 7.75 10.37 -11.01
CA GLY A 44 7.83 11.81 -11.18
C GLY A 44 8.91 12.47 -10.32
N MET A 45 9.13 11.98 -9.09
CA MET A 45 10.23 12.46 -8.24
C MET A 45 11.61 12.10 -8.83
N ARG A 46 11.77 10.93 -9.45
CA ARG A 46 13.02 10.46 -10.09
C ARG A 46 13.32 11.17 -11.41
N GLU A 47 12.32 11.30 -12.30
CA GLU A 47 12.47 12.04 -13.56
C GLU A 47 12.91 13.48 -13.31
N SER A 48 12.31 14.12 -12.30
CA SER A 48 12.68 15.49 -11.92
C SER A 48 14.09 15.62 -11.30
N ARG A 49 14.71 14.52 -10.88
CA ARG A 49 16.12 14.44 -10.41
C ARG A 49 17.11 14.06 -11.52
N GLY A 50 16.66 13.75 -12.73
CA GLY A 50 17.53 13.40 -13.86
C GLY A 50 18.14 11.99 -13.79
N ASP A 51 17.49 11.06 -13.08
CA ASP A 51 18.00 9.69 -12.92
C ASP A 51 17.94 8.86 -14.22
N ARG A 52 18.91 7.95 -14.39
CA ARG A 52 19.12 7.19 -15.64
C ARG A 52 18.11 6.07 -15.89
N ALA A 53 17.34 5.65 -14.88
CA ALA A 53 16.41 4.53 -15.00
C ALA A 53 15.14 4.69 -14.14
N PRO A 54 14.31 5.71 -14.42
CA PRO A 54 13.09 5.98 -13.65
C PRO A 54 12.08 4.82 -13.76
N ALA A 55 12.10 4.07 -14.85
CA ALA A 55 11.22 2.93 -15.09
C ALA A 55 11.30 1.82 -14.02
N LEU A 56 12.40 1.69 -13.27
CA LEU A 56 12.49 0.72 -12.16
C LEU A 56 11.52 1.03 -11.01
N ALA A 57 11.02 2.27 -10.91
CA ALA A 57 9.99 2.64 -9.93
C ALA A 57 8.66 1.90 -10.14
N TRP A 58 8.45 1.30 -11.31
CA TRP A 58 7.31 0.42 -11.53
C TRP A 58 7.44 -0.91 -10.79
N ILE A 59 8.63 -1.42 -10.45
CA ILE A 59 8.71 -2.70 -9.74
C ILE A 59 8.21 -2.50 -8.30
N PRO A 60 7.16 -3.21 -7.82
CA PRO A 60 6.53 -2.93 -6.51
C PRO A 60 7.50 -2.86 -5.33
N ILE A 61 8.47 -3.77 -5.30
CA ILE A 61 9.48 -3.88 -4.25
C ILE A 61 10.47 -2.71 -4.34
N TYR A 62 10.90 -2.40 -5.56
CA TYR A 62 11.86 -1.34 -5.81
C TYR A 62 11.20 0.01 -5.56
N ASN A 63 9.92 0.20 -5.90
CA ASN A 63 9.13 1.38 -5.58
C ASN A 63 9.20 1.73 -4.09
N LYS A 64 8.94 0.74 -3.21
CA LYS A 64 9.04 0.92 -1.75
C LYS A 64 10.45 1.24 -1.28
N TYR A 65 11.45 0.59 -1.86
CA TYR A 65 12.85 0.89 -1.59
C TYR A 65 13.20 2.35 -1.93
N LEU A 66 12.86 2.79 -3.15
CA LEU A 66 13.13 4.13 -3.63
C LEU A 66 12.37 5.18 -2.80
N LEU A 67 11.13 4.91 -2.42
CA LEU A 67 10.35 5.78 -1.55
C LEU A 67 11.02 5.96 -0.18
N GLY A 68 11.57 4.88 0.39
CA GLY A 68 12.34 4.93 1.63
C GLY A 68 13.68 5.67 1.49
N GLU A 69 14.33 5.59 0.33
CA GLU A 69 15.52 6.37 0.01
C GLU A 69 15.20 7.87 -0.07
N ILE A 70 14.14 8.27 -0.77
CA ILE A 70 13.69 9.68 -0.86
C ILE A 70 13.30 10.21 0.53
N ALA A 71 12.76 9.36 1.40
CA ALA A 71 12.42 9.71 2.79
C ALA A 71 13.63 9.76 3.74
N GLY A 72 14.85 9.49 3.27
CA GLY A 72 16.09 9.51 4.06
C GLY A 72 16.26 8.31 5.01
N LYS A 73 15.50 7.23 4.85
CA LYS A 73 15.68 5.97 5.61
C LYS A 73 15.48 4.75 4.71
N LYS A 74 16.55 4.38 4.00
CA LYS A 74 16.61 3.19 3.14
C LYS A 74 16.12 1.92 3.83
N VAL A 75 16.47 1.73 5.11
CA VAL A 75 16.08 0.57 5.92
C VAL A 75 14.56 0.42 6.03
N LEU A 76 13.81 1.52 6.21
CA LEU A 76 12.34 1.47 6.30
C LEU A 76 11.69 1.08 4.96
N GLY A 77 12.25 1.57 3.84
CA GLY A 77 11.80 1.19 2.50
C GLY A 77 12.04 -0.28 2.19
N VAL A 78 13.20 -0.83 2.60
CA VAL A 78 13.50 -2.27 2.48
C VAL A 78 12.49 -3.11 3.25
N PHE A 79 12.21 -2.77 4.52
CA PHE A 79 11.23 -3.51 5.32
C PHE A 79 9.83 -3.46 4.70
N SER A 80 9.37 -2.29 4.24
CA SER A 80 8.07 -2.17 3.54
C SER A 80 8.05 -3.01 2.25
N GLY A 81 9.15 -3.04 1.50
CA GLY A 81 9.31 -3.90 0.33
C GLY A 81 9.20 -5.40 0.64
N ILE A 82 9.79 -5.87 1.76
CA ILE A 82 9.68 -7.27 2.21
C ILE A 82 8.24 -7.63 2.56
N PHE A 83 7.52 -6.78 3.30
CA PHE A 83 6.11 -7.04 3.60
C PHE A 83 5.23 -7.06 2.34
N THR A 84 5.55 -6.21 1.36
CA THR A 84 4.89 -6.20 0.06
C THR A 84 5.15 -7.50 -0.71
N LEU A 85 6.38 -8.02 -0.67
CA LEU A 85 6.73 -9.33 -1.23
C LEU A 85 5.94 -10.47 -0.59
N VAL A 86 5.84 -10.47 0.74
CA VAL A 86 5.07 -11.47 1.48
C VAL A 86 3.59 -11.39 1.06
N MET A 87 3.01 -10.19 0.95
CA MET A 87 1.64 -10.03 0.47
C MET A 87 1.43 -10.56 -0.95
N ILE A 88 2.33 -10.25 -1.88
CA ILE A 88 2.26 -10.74 -3.26
C ILE A 88 2.40 -12.27 -3.30
N GLY A 89 3.35 -12.82 -2.54
CA GLY A 89 3.59 -14.27 -2.45
C GLY A 89 2.39 -15.02 -1.88
N THR A 90 1.82 -14.52 -0.78
CA THR A 90 0.63 -15.10 -0.15
C THR A 90 -0.60 -14.98 -1.06
N GLY A 91 -0.75 -13.86 -1.77
CA GLY A 91 -1.82 -13.68 -2.76
C GLY A 91 -1.69 -14.62 -3.96
N ALA A 92 -0.48 -14.77 -4.52
CA ALA A 92 -0.21 -15.67 -5.63
C ALA A 92 -0.42 -17.14 -5.24
N TYR A 93 -0.01 -17.51 -4.03
CA TYR A 93 -0.30 -18.84 -3.48
C TYR A 93 -1.82 -19.07 -3.42
N CYS A 94 -2.57 -18.14 -2.83
CA CYS A 94 -4.01 -18.28 -2.70
C CYS A 94 -4.73 -18.38 -4.07
N TYR A 95 -4.28 -17.64 -5.09
CA TYR A 95 -4.81 -17.77 -6.44
C TYR A 95 -4.63 -19.18 -7.02
N ARG A 96 -3.48 -19.83 -6.73
CA ARG A 96 -3.18 -21.16 -7.24
C ARG A 96 -3.96 -22.26 -6.54
N THR A 97 -4.11 -22.17 -5.22
CA THR A 97 -4.76 -23.22 -4.42
C THR A 97 -6.28 -23.03 -4.31
N LEU A 98 -6.81 -21.83 -4.59
CA LEU A 98 -8.22 -21.44 -4.41
C LEU A 98 -8.77 -21.70 -2.99
N THR A 99 -7.89 -22.06 -2.04
CA THR A 99 -8.20 -22.26 -0.62
C THR A 99 -7.65 -21.09 0.17
N MET A 100 -8.55 -20.44 0.91
CA MET A 100 -8.20 -19.42 1.90
C MET A 100 -8.01 -20.10 3.25
N ASP A 101 -6.86 -20.76 3.44
CA ASP A 101 -6.55 -21.32 4.76
C ASP A 101 -6.41 -20.19 5.79
N ARG A 102 -6.91 -20.45 7.00
CA ARG A 102 -6.89 -19.48 8.11
C ARG A 102 -5.49 -18.92 8.39
N LEU A 103 -4.45 -19.74 8.24
CA LEU A 103 -3.06 -19.33 8.44
C LEU A 103 -2.55 -18.40 7.34
N ILE A 104 -2.90 -18.68 6.09
CA ILE A 104 -2.52 -17.89 4.91
C ILE A 104 -3.23 -16.54 4.96
N PHE A 105 -4.51 -16.55 5.30
CA PHE A 105 -5.28 -15.33 5.50
C PHE A 105 -4.75 -14.49 6.68
N GLY A 106 -4.40 -15.14 7.80
CA GLY A 106 -3.79 -14.47 8.94
C GLY A 106 -2.45 -13.82 8.63
N THR A 107 -1.56 -14.52 7.92
CA THR A 107 -0.25 -13.97 7.51
C THR A 107 -0.41 -12.82 6.51
N PHE A 108 -1.38 -12.91 5.59
CA PHE A 108 -1.72 -11.81 4.68
C PHE A 108 -2.16 -10.56 5.45
N LEU A 109 -3.10 -10.69 6.40
CA LEU A 109 -3.60 -9.57 7.19
C LEU A 109 -2.52 -8.92 8.05
N VAL A 110 -1.71 -9.72 8.76
CA VAL A 110 -0.61 -9.19 9.58
C VAL A 110 0.40 -8.44 8.72
N SER A 111 0.74 -8.99 7.56
CA SER A 111 1.67 -8.34 6.62
C SER A 111 1.09 -7.05 6.05
N ALA A 112 -0.21 -7.01 5.76
CA ALA A 112 -0.90 -5.81 5.28
C ALA A 112 -0.90 -4.70 6.34
N ILE A 113 -1.19 -5.03 7.61
CA ILE A 113 -1.19 -4.07 8.71
C ILE A 113 0.22 -3.53 8.96
N LEU A 114 1.23 -4.41 9.05
CA LEU A 114 2.62 -3.99 9.26
C LEU A 114 3.17 -3.16 8.10
N GLY A 115 2.89 -3.58 6.87
CA GLY A 115 3.22 -2.82 5.66
C GLY A 115 2.59 -1.43 5.67
N PHE A 116 1.30 -1.34 6.04
CA PHE A 116 0.59 -0.07 6.15
C PHE A 116 1.21 0.88 7.20
N ILE A 117 1.57 0.36 8.37
CA ILE A 117 2.23 1.16 9.42
C ILE A 117 3.56 1.70 8.93
N LEU A 118 4.39 0.87 8.30
CA LEU A 118 5.69 1.30 7.76
C LEU A 118 5.50 2.37 6.68
N ASP A 119 4.52 2.19 5.81
CA ASP A 119 4.16 3.15 4.78
C ASP A 119 3.74 4.50 5.37
N LEU A 120 2.95 4.53 6.45
CA LEU A 120 2.60 5.75 7.17
C LEU A 120 3.84 6.44 7.76
N VAL A 121 4.78 5.68 8.35
CA VAL A 121 6.02 6.24 8.90
C VAL A 121 6.88 6.88 7.80
N ILE A 122 6.97 6.24 6.63
CA ILE A 122 7.70 6.79 5.47
C ILE A 122 7.01 8.07 4.97
N ALA A 123 5.68 8.07 4.88
CA ALA A 123 4.91 9.25 4.49
C ALA A 123 5.08 10.42 5.46
N TYR A 124 5.04 10.14 6.77
CA TYR A 124 5.25 11.16 7.80
C TYR A 124 6.57 11.90 7.63
N ARG A 125 7.65 11.15 7.37
CA ARG A 125 8.98 11.74 7.14
C ARG A 125 8.99 12.60 5.89
N LEU A 126 8.40 12.12 4.80
CA LEU A 126 8.27 12.89 3.56
C LEU A 126 7.48 14.18 3.80
N TYR A 127 6.35 14.12 4.50
CA TYR A 127 5.54 15.30 4.82
C TYR A 127 6.27 16.27 5.73
N LYS A 128 7.03 15.77 6.73
CA LYS A 128 7.89 16.61 7.59
C LYS A 128 8.94 17.37 6.77
N ASN A 129 9.53 16.73 5.77
CA ASN A 129 10.60 17.31 4.94
C ASN A 129 10.06 18.27 3.86
N VAL A 130 8.89 18.00 3.29
CA VAL A 130 8.32 18.78 2.16
C VAL A 130 7.37 19.88 2.65
N VAL A 131 6.52 19.61 3.65
CA VAL A 131 5.49 20.55 4.13
C VAL A 131 5.30 20.45 5.67
N PRO A 132 6.26 20.94 6.48
CA PRO A 132 6.24 20.74 7.93
C PRO A 132 5.00 21.32 8.63
N LYS A 133 4.37 22.34 8.05
CA LYS A 133 3.20 23.03 8.59
C LYS A 133 1.90 22.20 8.53
N TRP A 134 1.78 21.27 7.58
CA TRP A 134 0.57 20.47 7.34
C TRP A 134 0.79 18.95 7.54
N LYS A 135 1.98 18.55 8.01
CA LYS A 135 2.40 17.14 8.10
C LYS A 135 1.42 16.26 8.89
N ASP A 136 0.91 16.77 10.02
CA ASP A 136 0.08 15.99 10.93
C ASP A 136 -1.34 15.85 10.37
N VAL A 137 -1.86 16.89 9.71
CA VAL A 137 -3.15 16.88 9.01
C VAL A 137 -3.11 15.92 7.82
N LEU A 138 -2.04 15.94 7.02
CA LEU A 138 -1.86 15.03 5.87
C LEU A 138 -1.71 13.57 6.31
N LEU A 139 -1.05 13.32 7.46
CA LEU A 139 -0.97 11.99 8.05
C LEU A 139 -2.33 11.52 8.56
N LEU A 140 -3.04 12.35 9.33
CA LEU A 140 -4.39 12.06 9.82
C LEU A 140 -5.36 11.75 8.67
N LEU A 141 -5.28 12.53 7.58
CA LEU A 141 -6.08 12.31 6.38
C LEU A 141 -5.73 10.98 5.68
N SER A 142 -4.44 10.61 5.68
CA SER A 142 -3.98 9.31 5.15
C SER A 142 -4.45 8.13 6.02
N ILE A 143 -4.49 8.29 7.34
CA ILE A 143 -5.01 7.28 8.27
C ILE A 143 -6.52 7.14 8.13
N LEU A 144 -7.26 8.26 8.10
CA LEU A 144 -8.72 8.28 8.00
C LEU A 144 -9.22 7.68 6.69
N SER A 145 -8.48 7.88 5.60
CA SER A 145 -8.76 7.27 4.30
C SER A 145 -8.29 5.82 4.18
N GLY A 146 -7.75 5.21 5.24
CA GLY A 146 -7.21 3.85 5.22
C GLY A 146 -5.99 3.67 4.31
N GLY A 147 -5.30 4.77 3.96
CA GLY A 147 -4.14 4.78 3.07
C GLY A 147 -4.37 5.32 1.67
N LEU A 148 -5.62 5.57 1.26
CA LEU A 148 -5.98 5.90 -0.12
C LEU A 148 -5.41 7.25 -0.56
N LEU A 149 -5.42 8.22 0.37
CA LEU A 149 -4.98 9.57 0.05
C LEU A 149 -3.46 9.71 0.07
N ARG A 150 -2.71 8.78 0.67
CA ARG A 150 -1.25 8.87 0.77
C ARG A 150 -0.57 8.90 -0.62
N PRO A 151 -0.82 7.95 -1.54
CA PRO A 151 -0.26 7.98 -2.88
C PRO A 151 -0.65 9.22 -3.68
N VAL A 152 -1.90 9.67 -3.54
CA VAL A 152 -2.43 10.87 -4.23
C VAL A 152 -1.75 12.15 -3.71
N ILE A 153 -1.59 12.27 -2.39
CA ILE A 153 -0.88 13.38 -1.74
C ILE A 153 0.59 13.37 -2.18
N LEU A 154 1.25 12.21 -2.19
CA LEU A 154 2.63 12.06 -2.66
C LEU A 154 2.79 12.47 -4.12
N PHE A 155 1.83 12.09 -4.97
CA PHE A 155 1.80 12.50 -6.37
C PHE A 155 1.66 14.02 -6.52
N GLY A 156 0.78 14.66 -5.73
CA GLY A 156 0.62 16.11 -5.70
C GLY A 156 1.87 16.84 -5.18
N LEU A 157 2.57 16.26 -4.20
CA LEU A 157 3.77 16.82 -3.58
C LEU A 157 5.06 16.57 -4.38
N ARG A 158 5.00 15.80 -5.47
CA ARG A 158 6.18 15.43 -6.27
C ARG A 158 7.02 16.63 -6.73
N LYS A 159 6.37 17.75 -7.07
CA LYS A 159 7.05 18.98 -7.53
C LYS A 159 7.73 19.77 -6.41
N LYS A 160 7.22 19.71 -5.17
CA LYS A 160 7.81 20.42 -4.02
C LYS A 160 8.98 19.65 -3.41
N GLY A 161 8.93 18.31 -3.46
CA GLY A 161 10.06 17.47 -3.02
C GLY A 161 11.34 17.74 -3.80
N THR A 162 11.24 18.17 -5.06
CA THR A 162 12.39 18.53 -5.90
C THR A 162 13.01 19.89 -5.55
N GLU A 163 12.21 20.87 -5.13
CA GLU A 163 12.72 22.20 -4.74
C GLU A 163 13.52 22.17 -3.43
N THR A 164 13.14 21.30 -2.49
CA THR A 164 13.85 21.16 -1.21
C THR A 164 15.18 20.41 -1.36
N ASP A 165 15.23 19.39 -2.22
CA ASP A 165 16.47 18.63 -2.50
C ASP A 165 17.50 19.48 -3.24
N LYS A 166 17.05 20.35 -4.15
CA LYS A 166 17.91 21.30 -4.90
C LYS A 166 18.47 22.43 -4.05
N LYS A 167 17.97 22.65 -2.83
CA LYS A 167 18.52 23.61 -1.85
C LYS A 167 19.54 22.99 -0.91
N MET A 168 19.69 21.67 -0.91
CA MET A 168 20.60 20.92 -0.02
C MET A 168 21.80 20.29 -0.76
N GLY A 169 21.86 20.39 -2.09
CA GLY A 169 23.03 20.08 -2.91
C GLY A 169 23.73 21.35 -3.37
#